data_AF-A0A534RKG4-F1
#
_entry.id   AF-A0A534RKG4-F1
#
_cell.length_a   1.000
_cell.length_b   1.000
_cell.length_c   1.000
_cell.angle_alpha   90.00
_cell.angle_beta   90.00
_cell.angle_gamma   90.00
#
_symmetry.space_group_name_H-M   'P 1'
#
loop_
_entity.id
_entity.type
_entity.pdbx_description
1 polymer ?
#
loop_
_entity_poly.entity_id
_entity_poly.type
_entity_poly.pdbx_seq_one_letter_code
_entity_poly.pdbx_strand_id
1 'polypeptide(L)'
;PGLRGDDGSPPSLRRHPPGVPRVPPELPSPAACRVGGARRLLERGTAGRPRRRGGLPGGGPRLLRAAAEDAAQRARRARPRPRRRPRERIRARRRGAERAGRDARPRRVRATRPGARPVGPVPELPEIETVCRSLAPAIVGRRVVAVRVQERRLRGGVAASFATALAGRRIAEVTRRGKYLLAPLDDGRLWLVHLGMTGQLTLAPRDRPARRHDHIVVELDDGFVITYNDPRRFGRMAVIAPSRLVAETGEGVDPLDDAFSPAALFALTRARRTPIKALLMDQRRVAGVGNIYANEILFRAGVRPGRRAARLARDDCQRIVAASRAVLMEAIRRGGSSISDYRDGLGREGWFQLDHCVYDRAGRPCPTCRTPIRTRVVVGRSTFYCPRCQK
;
A
#
# COMPACT_ATOMS: atom_id res chain seq x y z
N PRO A 1 18.87 -6.71 60.60
CA PRO A 1 19.61 -8.00 60.59
C PRO A 1 18.63 -9.14 60.28
N GLY A 2 18.49 -9.65 59.05
CA GLY A 2 19.47 -10.23 58.12
C GLY A 2 18.85 -11.56 57.65
N LEU A 3 18.28 -11.63 56.45
CA LEU A 3 18.82 -12.23 55.22
C LEU A 3 18.74 -13.78 55.10
N ARG A 4 17.97 -14.19 54.08
CA ARG A 4 18.23 -15.22 53.02
C ARG A 4 18.07 -16.72 53.32
N GLY A 5 17.47 -17.39 52.34
CA GLY A 5 17.67 -18.81 52.03
C GLY A 5 16.49 -19.45 51.26
N ASP A 6 16.53 -19.39 49.93
CA ASP A 6 15.67 -20.13 48.97
C ASP A 6 15.82 -21.67 49.11
N ASP A 7 14.82 -22.45 48.71
CA ASP A 7 14.91 -23.32 47.51
C ASP A 7 13.70 -24.28 47.34
N GLY A 8 13.17 -24.31 46.10
CA GLY A 8 12.84 -25.57 45.43
C GLY A 8 11.38 -26.03 45.33
N SER A 9 10.62 -25.52 44.35
CA SER A 9 9.52 -26.29 43.72
C SER A 9 9.43 -25.97 42.22
N PRO A 10 9.29 -26.97 41.33
CA PRO A 10 9.45 -26.79 39.90
C PRO A 10 8.24 -26.08 39.24
N PRO A 11 8.42 -25.38 38.11
CA PRO A 11 7.34 -24.66 37.46
C PRO A 11 6.39 -25.64 36.77
N SER A 12 5.13 -25.62 37.21
CA SER A 12 4.00 -26.25 36.54
C SER A 12 3.94 -25.83 35.07
N LEU A 13 4.06 -26.81 34.17
CA LEU A 13 3.82 -26.70 32.73
C LEU A 13 2.47 -26.05 32.47
N ARG A 14 2.48 -24.78 32.02
CA ARG A 14 1.30 -24.09 31.52
C ARG A 14 0.78 -24.84 30.30
N ARG A 15 -0.38 -25.48 30.45
CA ARG A 15 -1.12 -26.07 29.33
C ARG A 15 -1.44 -24.96 28.32
N HIS A 16 -0.90 -25.07 27.11
CA HIS A 16 -1.32 -24.28 25.97
C HIS A 16 -2.79 -24.56 25.65
N PRO A 17 -3.61 -23.56 25.29
CA PRO A 17 -4.96 -23.81 24.79
C PRO A 17 -4.90 -24.59 23.45
N PRO A 18 -5.88 -25.44 23.15
CA PRO A 18 -5.81 -26.38 22.04
C PRO A 18 -5.84 -25.68 20.67
N GLY A 19 -4.92 -26.17 19.83
CA GLY A 19 -4.78 -26.06 18.37
C GLY A 19 -5.79 -25.22 17.59
N VAL A 20 -5.34 -24.06 17.13
CA VAL A 20 -5.77 -23.54 15.82
C VAL A 20 -5.25 -24.54 14.77
N PRO A 21 -6.09 -25.06 13.85
CA PRO A 21 -5.63 -25.99 12.84
C PRO A 21 -4.52 -25.34 12.01
N ARG A 22 -3.31 -25.91 12.11
CA ARG A 22 -2.21 -25.60 11.19
C ARG A 22 -2.52 -26.29 9.86
N VAL A 23 -3.37 -25.66 9.05
CA VAL A 23 -3.44 -26.00 7.63
C VAL A 23 -2.10 -25.58 7.02
N PRO A 24 -1.24 -26.51 6.54
CA PRO A 24 -0.04 -26.11 5.83
C PRO A 24 -0.49 -25.31 4.59
N PRO A 25 0.18 -24.19 4.26
CA PRO A 25 -0.24 -23.39 3.14
C PRO A 25 0.03 -24.17 1.85
N GLU A 26 -1.02 -24.71 1.25
CA GLU A 26 -0.97 -25.16 -0.13
C GLU A 26 -0.38 -24.03 -0.98
N LEU A 27 0.55 -24.39 -1.88
CA LEU A 27 1.05 -23.47 -2.90
C LEU A 27 -0.14 -22.77 -3.58
N PRO A 28 -0.01 -21.49 -3.99
CA PRO A 28 -1.11 -20.76 -4.60
C PRO A 28 -1.71 -21.58 -5.73
N SER A 29 -3.02 -21.78 -5.68
CA SER A 29 -3.73 -22.52 -6.71
C SER A 29 -3.33 -21.94 -8.09
N PRO A 30 -2.97 -22.78 -9.08
CA PRO A 30 -2.69 -22.31 -10.43
C PRO A 30 -3.80 -21.42 -11.02
N ALA A 31 -5.05 -21.58 -10.54
CA ALA A 31 -6.17 -20.72 -10.88
C ALA A 31 -5.98 -19.26 -10.41
N ALA A 32 -5.44 -19.06 -9.22
CA ALA A 32 -5.12 -17.76 -8.64
C ALA A 32 -3.90 -17.08 -9.30
N CYS A 33 -3.13 -17.76 -10.15
CA CYS A 33 -2.03 -17.16 -10.90
C CYS A 33 -2.23 -17.21 -12.42
N ARG A 34 -3.46 -17.41 -12.91
CA ARG A 34 -3.75 -17.31 -14.35
C ARG A 34 -3.62 -15.86 -14.81
N VAL A 35 -2.74 -15.65 -15.79
CA VAL A 35 -2.62 -14.37 -16.50
C VAL A 35 -3.80 -14.25 -17.46
N GLY A 36 -4.60 -13.19 -17.33
CA GLY A 36 -5.83 -13.02 -18.08
C GLY A 36 -5.59 -12.85 -19.59
N GLY A 37 -6.06 -13.82 -20.38
CA GLY A 37 -6.32 -13.66 -21.81
C GLY A 37 -7.82 -13.42 -22.01
N ALA A 38 -8.19 -12.44 -22.82
CA ALA A 38 -9.57 -12.29 -23.26
C ALA A 38 -9.97 -13.56 -24.03
N ARG A 39 -10.81 -14.41 -23.45
CA ARG A 39 -11.57 -15.36 -24.26
C ARG A 39 -12.53 -14.51 -25.09
N ARG A 40 -12.26 -14.37 -26.40
CA ARG A 40 -13.31 -14.05 -27.37
C ARG A 40 -14.33 -15.17 -27.25
N LEU A 41 -15.50 -14.91 -26.71
CA LEU A 41 -16.66 -15.72 -27.04
C LEU A 41 -16.99 -15.39 -28.50
N LEU A 42 -16.68 -16.33 -29.39
CA LEU A 42 -17.32 -16.42 -30.68
C LEU A 42 -18.69 -17.03 -30.43
N GLU A 43 -19.70 -16.19 -30.24
CA GLU A 43 -21.09 -16.61 -30.40
C GLU A 43 -21.59 -16.09 -31.74
N ARG A 44 -21.76 -17.04 -32.67
CA ARG A 44 -22.60 -16.89 -33.84
C ARG A 44 -24.04 -16.83 -33.31
N GLY A 45 -24.72 -15.72 -33.53
CA GLY A 45 -26.11 -15.52 -33.13
C GLY A 45 -26.78 -14.52 -34.04
N THR A 46 -27.71 -15.02 -34.84
CA THR A 46 -28.49 -14.43 -35.91
C THR A 46 -29.27 -13.15 -35.55
N ALA A 47 -29.55 -12.39 -36.61
CA ALA A 47 -30.31 -11.15 -36.64
C ALA A 47 -31.69 -11.20 -35.98
N GLY A 48 -32.10 -10.04 -35.43
CA GLY A 48 -33.48 -9.76 -35.02
C GLY A 48 -33.64 -8.32 -34.54
N ARG A 49 -34.09 -7.42 -35.43
CA ARG A 49 -34.68 -6.12 -35.04
C ARG A 49 -36.11 -6.36 -34.52
N PRO A 50 -36.60 -5.60 -33.53
CA PRO A 50 -37.66 -4.65 -33.87
C PRO A 50 -37.72 -3.33 -33.06
N ARG A 51 -38.13 -2.30 -33.81
CA ARG A 51 -39.10 -1.20 -33.59
C ARG A 51 -39.17 -0.41 -32.25
N ARG A 52 -39.21 0.92 -32.45
CA ARG A 52 -39.55 2.02 -31.51
C ARG A 52 -41.04 2.01 -31.10
N ARG A 53 -41.36 2.51 -29.90
CA ARG A 53 -42.50 3.43 -29.62
C ARG A 53 -42.51 3.97 -28.18
N GLY A 54 -42.69 5.31 -28.04
CA GLY A 54 -43.26 6.12 -26.91
C GLY A 54 -42.61 5.98 -25.52
N GLY A 55 -42.64 6.93 -24.58
CA GLY A 55 -43.23 8.26 -24.41
C GLY A 55 -43.02 8.64 -22.92
N LEU A 56 -42.76 9.92 -22.62
CA LEU A 56 -42.35 10.55 -21.33
C LEU A 56 -43.49 10.56 -20.26
N PRO A 57 -43.40 11.16 -19.02
CA PRO A 57 -42.39 12.10 -18.45
C PRO A 57 -42.06 12.00 -16.92
N GLY A 58 -41.15 12.89 -16.46
CA GLY A 58 -40.99 13.34 -15.06
C GLY A 58 -39.87 12.64 -14.27
N GLY A 59 -38.95 13.27 -13.55
CA GLY A 59 -38.68 14.64 -13.14
C GLY A 59 -37.54 14.54 -12.11
N GLY A 60 -36.42 15.24 -12.31
CA GLY A 60 -35.26 15.14 -11.42
C GLY A 60 -34.55 16.49 -11.30
N PRO A 61 -34.19 16.95 -10.08
CA PRO A 61 -33.56 18.24 -9.89
C PRO A 61 -32.10 18.23 -10.35
N ARG A 62 -31.81 19.15 -11.27
CA ARG A 62 -30.49 19.63 -11.68
C ARG A 62 -29.80 20.28 -10.47
N LEU A 63 -28.52 19.99 -10.25
CA LEU A 63 -27.50 20.93 -9.75
C LEU A 63 -26.12 20.28 -9.89
N LEU A 64 -25.10 21.11 -10.18
CA LEU A 64 -23.67 20.78 -10.40
C LEU A 64 -23.26 20.39 -11.83
N ARG A 65 -23.51 21.31 -12.76
CA ARG A 65 -22.74 21.40 -14.01
C ARG A 65 -22.18 22.81 -14.17
N ALA A 66 -21.15 23.15 -13.39
CA ALA A 66 -20.31 24.34 -13.60
C ALA A 66 -19.07 24.29 -12.67
N ALA A 67 -18.01 23.56 -13.05
CA ALA A 67 -16.67 23.70 -12.43
C ALA A 67 -15.53 23.00 -13.22
N ALA A 68 -15.64 22.82 -14.54
CA ALA A 68 -14.66 22.05 -15.31
C ALA A 68 -14.02 22.77 -16.51
N GLU A 69 -14.21 24.08 -16.66
CA GLU A 69 -13.68 24.81 -17.84
C GLU A 69 -12.70 25.96 -17.52
N ASP A 70 -12.48 26.35 -16.25
CA ASP A 70 -11.63 27.52 -15.95
C ASP A 70 -10.18 27.17 -15.52
N ALA A 71 -9.83 25.89 -15.41
CA ALA A 71 -8.49 25.44 -15.00
C ALA A 71 -7.49 25.28 -16.16
N ALA A 72 -7.96 25.25 -17.41
CA ALA A 72 -7.11 25.00 -18.58
C ALA A 72 -6.52 26.28 -19.23
N GLN A 73 -7.07 27.47 -18.92
CA GLN A 73 -6.67 28.73 -19.55
C GLN A 73 -5.53 29.47 -18.79
N ARG A 74 -5.35 29.23 -17.49
CA ARG A 74 -4.40 30.00 -16.64
C ARG A 74 -2.96 29.46 -16.59
N ALA A 75 -2.66 28.35 -17.25
CA ALA A 75 -1.30 27.76 -17.28
C ALA A 75 -0.43 28.18 -18.48
N ARG A 76 -0.84 29.19 -19.28
CA ARG A 76 -0.15 29.59 -20.51
C ARG A 76 0.52 30.97 -20.50
N ARG A 77 0.67 31.64 -19.36
CA ARG A 77 1.39 32.93 -19.31
C ARG A 77 2.44 32.95 -18.18
N ALA A 78 3.62 33.49 -18.53
CA ALA A 78 4.80 33.76 -17.70
C ALA A 78 5.79 32.61 -17.39
N ARG A 79 6.82 32.46 -18.23
CA ARG A 79 8.16 31.98 -17.81
C ARG A 79 9.23 32.91 -18.39
N PRO A 80 10.10 33.55 -17.58
CA PRO A 80 11.32 34.16 -18.09
C PRO A 80 12.43 33.10 -18.21
N ARG A 81 13.23 33.19 -19.28
CA ARG A 81 14.42 32.36 -19.54
C ARG A 81 15.63 32.91 -18.75
N PRO A 82 16.49 32.07 -18.13
CA PRO A 82 17.80 32.54 -17.68
C PRO A 82 18.83 32.45 -18.81
N ARG A 83 19.62 33.53 -18.92
CA ARG A 83 20.70 33.78 -19.87
C ARG A 83 21.91 32.85 -19.62
N ARG A 84 22.53 32.37 -20.70
CA ARG A 84 23.80 31.64 -20.68
C ARG A 84 24.96 32.62 -20.45
N ARG A 85 25.93 32.28 -19.59
CA ARG A 85 27.24 32.92 -19.50
C ARG A 85 28.36 31.91 -19.83
N PRO A 86 29.54 32.38 -20.30
CA PRO A 86 30.48 31.60 -21.08
C PRO A 86 31.43 30.75 -20.23
N ARG A 87 32.07 29.78 -20.91
CA ARG A 87 33.00 28.79 -20.38
C ARG A 87 34.38 29.38 -20.18
N GLU A 88 34.92 29.30 -18.96
CA GLU A 88 36.36 29.48 -18.72
C GLU A 88 37.08 28.13 -18.73
N ARG A 89 38.19 28.10 -19.49
CA ARG A 89 39.10 26.98 -19.65
C ARG A 89 40.14 27.04 -18.54
N ILE A 90 40.19 26.03 -17.67
CA ILE A 90 41.35 25.80 -16.81
C ILE A 90 42.13 24.60 -17.38
N ARG A 91 43.34 24.90 -17.85
CA ARG A 91 44.36 23.93 -18.23
C ARG A 91 45.00 23.38 -16.94
N ALA A 92 44.99 22.06 -16.76
CA ALA A 92 45.85 21.40 -15.78
C ALA A 92 46.61 20.24 -16.44
N ARG A 93 47.93 20.44 -16.42
CA ARG A 93 49.10 19.67 -16.83
C ARG A 93 48.96 18.13 -16.82
N ARG A 94 49.41 17.53 -17.92
CA ARG A 94 49.76 16.11 -18.05
C ARG A 94 51.15 15.85 -17.42
N ARG A 95 51.22 14.88 -16.52
CA ARG A 95 52.38 14.01 -16.20
C ARG A 95 51.75 12.63 -16.02
N GLY A 96 52.04 11.59 -16.81
CA GLY A 96 53.36 11.02 -17.08
C GLY A 96 53.67 10.01 -15.98
N ALA A 97 53.13 8.80 -16.05
CA ALA A 97 53.53 7.64 -15.24
C ALA A 97 52.98 6.33 -15.86
N GLU A 98 53.83 5.76 -16.70
CA GLU A 98 54.22 4.35 -16.85
C GLU A 98 53.30 3.20 -16.39
N ARG A 99 53.25 2.21 -17.30
CA ARG A 99 52.66 0.89 -17.14
C ARG A 99 53.61 -0.01 -16.36
N ALA A 100 53.12 -0.68 -15.32
CA ALA A 100 53.73 -1.88 -14.76
C ALA A 100 52.62 -2.84 -14.33
N GLY A 101 52.76 -4.11 -14.75
CA GLY A 101 51.75 -5.15 -14.64
C GLY A 101 51.41 -5.55 -13.20
N ARG A 102 50.19 -6.09 -13.04
CA ARG A 102 49.81 -6.83 -11.82
C ARG A 102 48.96 -8.03 -12.17
N ASP A 103 49.43 -9.16 -11.66
CA ASP A 103 48.84 -10.48 -11.69
C ASP A 103 47.36 -10.51 -11.32
N ALA A 104 46.61 -11.28 -12.10
CA ALA A 104 45.23 -11.62 -11.84
C ALA A 104 45.14 -12.59 -10.63
N ARG A 105 44.89 -12.05 -9.43
CA ARG A 105 44.39 -12.84 -8.30
C ARG A 105 42.86 -12.95 -8.38
N PRO A 106 42.26 -14.15 -8.17
CA PRO A 106 40.82 -14.30 -8.24
C PRO A 106 40.15 -13.52 -7.09
N ARG A 107 39.12 -12.74 -7.44
CA ARG A 107 38.28 -12.00 -6.49
C ARG A 107 37.58 -13.00 -5.56
N ARG A 108 38.04 -13.08 -4.30
CA ARG A 108 37.30 -13.72 -3.22
C ARG A 108 35.91 -13.08 -3.12
N VAL A 109 34.88 -13.89 -3.38
CA VAL A 109 33.48 -13.55 -3.11
C VAL A 109 33.37 -13.28 -1.62
N ARG A 110 33.09 -12.03 -1.23
CA ARG A 110 32.78 -11.70 0.16
C ARG A 110 31.53 -12.48 0.56
N ALA A 111 31.67 -13.38 1.52
CA ALA A 111 30.55 -14.00 2.21
C ALA A 111 29.60 -12.91 2.72
N THR A 112 28.33 -13.03 2.35
CA THR A 112 27.25 -12.16 2.83
C THR A 112 27.14 -12.30 4.34
N ARG A 113 27.25 -11.18 5.07
CA ARG A 113 26.95 -11.12 6.50
C ARG A 113 25.53 -11.67 6.76
N PRO A 114 25.34 -12.64 7.68
CA PRO A 114 24.01 -12.96 8.17
C PRO A 114 23.57 -11.82 9.11
N GLY A 115 22.38 -11.26 8.90
CA GLY A 115 21.76 -10.39 9.92
C GLY A 115 21.09 -9.09 9.48
N ALA A 116 20.77 -8.87 8.21
CA ALA A 116 19.80 -7.81 7.84
C ALA A 116 18.46 -8.47 7.51
N ARG A 117 17.49 -8.41 8.43
CA ARG A 117 16.09 -8.73 8.10
C ARG A 117 15.70 -7.88 6.88
N PRO A 118 15.17 -8.46 5.79
CA PRO A 118 14.75 -7.67 4.65
C PRO A 118 13.79 -6.59 5.13
N VAL A 119 14.03 -5.35 4.71
CA VAL A 119 13.14 -4.23 5.01
C VAL A 119 11.81 -4.54 4.34
N GLY A 120 10.85 -5.01 5.14
CA GLY A 120 9.51 -5.34 4.67
C GLY A 120 8.89 -4.15 3.94
N PRO A 121 8.10 -4.39 2.88
CA PRO A 121 7.36 -3.34 2.22
C PRO A 121 6.36 -2.68 3.19
N VAL A 122 6.14 -1.39 2.98
CA VAL A 122 5.10 -0.58 3.65
C VAL A 122 3.76 -1.32 3.55
N PRO A 123 2.96 -1.50 4.63
CA PRO A 123 1.55 -1.82 4.53
C PRO A 123 0.87 -1.04 3.39
N GLU A 124 0.25 -1.75 2.47
CA GLU A 124 -0.40 -1.18 1.31
C GLU A 124 -1.93 -1.19 1.54
N LEU A 125 -2.70 -0.91 0.49
CA LEU A 125 -4.15 -0.82 0.59
C LEU A 125 -4.82 -2.00 1.30
N PRO A 126 -4.53 -3.27 0.95
CA PRO A 126 -5.21 -4.42 1.56
C PRO A 126 -4.96 -4.55 3.06
N GLU A 127 -3.75 -4.24 3.52
CA GLU A 127 -3.39 -4.31 4.93
C GLU A 127 -4.15 -3.26 5.76
N ILE A 128 -4.26 -2.03 5.23
CA ILE A 128 -5.01 -0.96 5.90
C ILE A 128 -6.50 -1.28 5.92
N GLU A 129 -7.06 -1.79 4.82
CA GLU A 129 -8.46 -2.19 4.74
C GLU A 129 -8.78 -3.30 5.76
N THR A 130 -7.88 -4.28 5.90
CA THR A 130 -8.01 -5.36 6.87
C THR A 130 -7.99 -4.82 8.30
N VAL A 131 -7.11 -3.86 8.61
CA VAL A 131 -7.10 -3.17 9.91
C VAL A 131 -8.44 -2.47 10.14
N CYS A 132 -8.95 -1.68 9.18
CA CYS A 132 -10.25 -1.02 9.30
C CYS A 132 -11.37 -2.02 9.59
N ARG A 133 -11.49 -3.09 8.80
CA ARG A 133 -12.52 -4.14 8.97
C ARG A 133 -12.43 -4.88 10.30
N SER A 134 -11.21 -5.10 10.80
CA SER A 134 -11.00 -5.78 12.06
C SER A 134 -11.29 -4.90 13.29
N LEU A 135 -11.08 -3.58 13.18
CA LEU A 135 -11.33 -2.63 14.26
C LEU A 135 -12.78 -2.16 14.30
N ALA A 136 -13.39 -1.90 13.14
CA ALA A 136 -14.70 -1.26 13.03
C ALA A 136 -15.79 -1.87 13.94
N PRO A 137 -15.96 -3.21 14.01
CA PRO A 137 -17.00 -3.80 14.84
C PRO A 137 -16.87 -3.50 16.34
N ALA A 138 -15.65 -3.24 16.81
CA ALA A 138 -15.37 -3.02 18.22
C ALA A 138 -15.31 -1.54 18.61
N ILE A 139 -14.92 -0.65 17.67
CA ILE A 139 -14.60 0.75 18.00
C ILE A 139 -15.61 1.76 17.46
N VAL A 140 -16.43 1.41 16.46
CA VAL A 140 -17.47 2.31 15.95
C VAL A 140 -18.52 2.53 17.04
N GLY A 141 -18.89 3.80 17.25
CA GLY A 141 -19.79 4.23 18.31
C GLY A 141 -19.14 4.39 19.69
N ARG A 142 -17.88 3.97 19.89
CA ARG A 142 -17.17 4.14 21.16
C ARG A 142 -16.70 5.57 21.36
N ARG A 143 -16.72 6.05 22.61
CA ARG A 143 -16.13 7.32 23.00
C ARG A 143 -14.68 7.13 23.41
N VAL A 144 -13.81 8.01 22.93
CA VAL A 144 -12.42 8.11 23.41
C VAL A 144 -12.43 8.79 24.78
N VAL A 145 -11.99 8.10 25.81
CA VAL A 145 -11.95 8.61 27.19
C VAL A 145 -10.65 9.35 27.45
N ALA A 146 -9.52 8.78 27.02
CA ALA A 146 -8.21 9.34 27.26
C ALA A 146 -7.26 9.03 26.10
N VAL A 147 -6.27 9.90 25.89
CA VAL A 147 -5.24 9.71 24.87
C VAL A 147 -3.88 10.00 25.50
N ARG A 148 -2.99 9.01 25.46
CA ARG A 148 -1.61 9.11 25.92
C ARG A 148 -0.67 9.13 24.73
N VAL A 149 0.09 10.21 24.59
CA VAL A 149 1.12 10.37 23.54
C VAL A 149 2.49 10.27 24.18
N GLN A 150 3.18 9.15 24.00
CA GLN A 150 4.50 8.86 24.56
C GLN A 150 5.63 9.37 23.65
N GLU A 151 5.41 9.38 22.34
CA GLU A 151 6.38 9.84 21.35
C GLU A 151 5.68 10.68 20.27
N ARG A 152 6.19 11.89 20.05
CA ARG A 152 5.64 12.86 19.10
C ARG A 152 6.37 12.89 17.77
N ARG A 153 7.59 12.33 17.69
CA ARG A 153 8.46 12.32 16.51
C ARG A 153 8.07 11.24 15.50
N LEU A 154 6.79 11.20 15.16
CA LEU A 154 6.26 10.45 14.01
C LEU A 154 6.44 11.28 12.73
N ARG A 155 6.08 10.72 11.57
CA ARG A 155 6.19 11.41 10.28
C ARG A 155 5.32 12.69 10.26
N GLY A 156 6.01 13.83 10.19
CA GLY A 156 5.40 15.16 10.21
C GLY A 156 4.94 15.63 11.59
N GLY A 157 5.33 14.92 12.66
CA GLY A 157 5.03 15.27 14.04
C GLY A 157 3.59 14.97 14.49
N VAL A 158 3.41 14.73 15.78
CA VAL A 158 2.09 14.65 16.44
C VAL A 158 1.83 15.97 17.16
N ALA A 159 0.79 16.68 16.75
CA ALA A 159 0.44 18.01 17.28
C ALA A 159 0.27 18.00 18.80
N ALA A 160 0.63 19.10 19.47
CA ALA A 160 0.43 19.27 20.93
C ALA A 160 -1.03 19.01 21.32
N SER A 161 -1.96 19.55 20.53
CA SER A 161 -3.40 19.42 20.66
C SER A 161 -3.99 18.07 20.25
N PHE A 162 -3.19 17.11 19.77
CA PHE A 162 -3.72 15.83 19.28
C PHE A 162 -4.56 15.10 20.33
N ALA A 163 -4.04 14.99 21.56
CA ALA A 163 -4.71 14.28 22.64
C ALA A 163 -6.02 14.96 23.05
N THR A 164 -6.01 16.28 23.22
CA THR A 164 -7.20 17.07 23.59
C THR A 164 -8.23 17.12 22.46
N ALA A 165 -7.78 17.10 21.20
CA ALA A 165 -8.65 17.07 20.03
C ALA A 165 -9.41 15.76 19.90
N LEU A 166 -8.81 14.63 20.29
CA LEU A 166 -9.38 13.30 20.16
C LEU A 166 -10.14 12.84 21.42
N ALA A 167 -9.68 13.24 22.61
CA ALA A 167 -10.35 12.91 23.86
C ALA A 167 -11.78 13.46 23.92
N GLY A 168 -12.68 12.67 24.50
CA GLY A 168 -14.10 12.95 24.59
C GLY A 168 -14.87 12.77 23.28
N ARG A 169 -14.24 12.50 22.14
CA ARG A 169 -14.92 12.33 20.85
C ARG A 169 -15.46 10.91 20.67
N ARG A 170 -16.60 10.75 20.01
CA ARG A 170 -17.11 9.45 19.56
C ARG A 170 -16.61 9.13 18.14
N ILE A 171 -16.19 7.90 17.92
CA ILE A 171 -15.80 7.39 16.60
C ILE A 171 -17.06 7.03 15.83
N ALA A 172 -17.37 7.74 14.75
CA ALA A 172 -18.58 7.54 13.96
C ALA A 172 -18.44 6.38 12.97
N GLU A 173 -17.28 6.26 12.33
CA GLU A 173 -16.99 5.21 11.35
C GLU A 173 -15.50 4.87 11.35
N VAL A 174 -15.13 3.79 10.65
CA VAL A 174 -13.73 3.46 10.35
C VAL A 174 -13.64 3.08 8.88
N THR A 175 -13.05 3.96 8.09
CA THR A 175 -12.91 3.81 6.64
C THR A 175 -11.44 3.95 6.24
N ARG A 176 -11.18 3.97 4.94
CA ARG A 176 -9.83 4.05 4.38
C ARG A 176 -9.80 4.92 3.14
N ARG A 177 -8.69 5.62 2.94
CA ARG A 177 -8.31 6.22 1.65
C ARG A 177 -6.88 5.84 1.29
N GLY A 178 -6.69 5.06 0.23
CA GLY A 178 -5.36 4.56 -0.13
C GLY A 178 -4.70 3.80 1.03
N LYS A 179 -3.60 4.36 1.57
CA LYS A 179 -2.82 3.79 2.69
C LYS A 179 -3.12 4.44 4.05
N TYR A 180 -4.20 5.19 4.14
CA TYR A 180 -4.61 5.90 5.34
C TYR A 180 -5.91 5.31 5.89
N LEU A 181 -5.92 4.98 7.18
CA LEU A 181 -7.14 4.74 7.93
C LEU A 181 -7.72 6.10 8.33
N LEU A 182 -9.04 6.23 8.19
CA LEU A 182 -9.81 7.42 8.52
C LEU A 182 -10.92 7.03 9.48
N ALA A 183 -11.01 7.71 10.61
CA ALA A 183 -12.09 7.54 11.56
C ALA A 183 -12.80 8.89 11.76
N PRO A 184 -13.92 9.14 11.05
CA PRO A 184 -14.77 10.31 11.31
C PRO A 184 -15.20 10.37 12.77
N LEU A 185 -15.20 11.58 13.32
CA LEU A 185 -15.56 11.87 14.71
C LEU A 185 -16.91 12.60 14.77
N ASP A 186 -17.56 12.57 15.93
CA ASP A 186 -18.86 13.19 16.19
C ASP A 186 -18.91 14.73 16.03
N ASP A 187 -17.77 15.39 15.90
CA ASP A 187 -17.64 16.83 15.67
C ASP A 187 -17.26 17.20 14.22
N GLY A 188 -17.34 16.22 13.31
CA GLY A 188 -17.05 16.40 11.89
C GLY A 188 -15.55 16.38 11.54
N ARG A 189 -14.63 16.26 12.51
CA ARG A 189 -13.20 16.06 12.24
C ARG A 189 -12.90 14.59 11.91
N LEU A 190 -11.71 14.33 11.37
CA LEU A 190 -11.22 13.00 11.02
C LEU A 190 -10.01 12.65 11.88
N TRP A 191 -10.05 11.52 12.58
CA TRP A 191 -8.83 10.88 13.07
C TRP A 191 -8.17 10.10 11.93
N LEU A 192 -6.99 10.55 11.53
CA LEU A 192 -6.22 9.99 10.42
C LEU A 192 -5.02 9.22 10.95
N VAL A 193 -4.82 8.01 10.43
CA VAL A 193 -3.69 7.13 10.74
C VAL A 193 -3.05 6.62 9.45
N HIS A 194 -1.72 6.69 9.36
CA HIS A 194 -0.93 6.02 8.35
C HIS A 194 0.10 5.13 9.06
N LEU A 195 0.12 3.84 8.79
CA LEU A 195 0.97 2.88 9.53
C LEU A 195 2.47 2.99 9.20
N GLY A 196 2.84 3.67 8.11
CA GLY A 196 4.26 3.75 7.73
C GLY A 196 4.76 2.39 7.28
N MET A 197 5.95 1.96 7.71
CA MET A 197 6.49 0.65 7.32
C MET A 197 6.27 -0.46 8.36
N THR A 198 6.27 -0.10 9.64
CA THR A 198 6.29 -1.04 10.78
C THR A 198 5.24 -0.69 11.81
N GLY A 199 4.35 0.26 11.50
CA GLY A 199 3.27 0.64 12.39
C GLY A 199 2.22 -0.45 12.47
N GLN A 200 1.81 -0.74 13.70
CA GLN A 200 0.68 -1.59 14.04
C GLN A 200 -0.33 -0.73 14.79
N LEU A 201 -1.62 -0.91 14.47
CA LEU A 201 -2.71 -0.29 15.21
C LEU A 201 -3.59 -1.42 15.73
N THR A 202 -3.50 -1.72 17.03
CA THR A 202 -4.14 -2.92 17.62
C THR A 202 -5.06 -2.55 18.78
N LEU A 203 -6.16 -3.28 18.91
CA LEU A 203 -7.10 -3.21 20.03
C LEU A 203 -6.75 -4.29 21.07
N ALA A 204 -6.74 -3.92 22.35
CA ALA A 204 -6.53 -4.86 23.46
C ALA A 204 -7.21 -4.34 24.74
N PRO A 205 -7.43 -5.19 25.76
CA PRO A 205 -7.86 -4.74 27.09
C PRO A 205 -6.89 -3.72 27.71
N ARG A 206 -7.39 -2.82 28.55
CA ARG A 206 -6.62 -1.72 29.17
C ARG A 206 -5.42 -2.16 30.02
N ASP A 207 -5.51 -3.33 30.65
CA ASP A 207 -4.46 -3.91 31.51
C ASP A 207 -3.32 -4.58 30.72
N ARG A 208 -3.38 -4.57 29.39
CA ARG A 208 -2.36 -5.18 28.53
C ARG A 208 -0.96 -4.60 28.82
N PRO A 209 0.10 -5.43 28.86
CA PRO A 209 1.46 -4.95 29.12
C PRO A 209 1.93 -3.91 28.10
N ALA A 210 2.55 -2.83 28.58
CA ALA A 210 3.19 -1.81 27.75
C ALA A 210 4.33 -2.41 26.93
N ARG A 211 4.52 -1.94 25.68
CA ARG A 211 5.62 -2.35 24.81
C ARG A 211 6.49 -1.14 24.49
N ARG A 212 7.79 -1.38 24.28
CA ARG A 212 8.83 -0.35 24.04
C ARG A 212 8.50 0.69 22.96
N HIS A 213 7.69 0.32 21.97
CA HIS A 213 7.40 1.15 20.80
C HIS A 213 5.95 1.62 20.73
N ASP A 214 5.21 1.55 21.83
CA ASP A 214 3.87 2.10 21.94
C ASP A 214 3.93 3.63 22.04
N HIS A 215 3.71 4.29 20.91
CA HIS A 215 3.87 5.74 20.84
C HIS A 215 2.60 6.48 21.19
N ILE A 216 1.45 5.91 20.86
CA ILE A 216 0.15 6.50 21.17
C ILE A 216 -0.83 5.42 21.64
N VAL A 217 -1.51 5.69 22.75
CA VAL A 217 -2.54 4.82 23.33
C VAL A 217 -3.82 5.62 23.47
N VAL A 218 -4.91 5.12 22.91
CA VAL A 218 -6.25 5.72 22.92
C VAL A 218 -7.15 4.80 23.74
N GLU A 219 -7.65 5.29 24.87
CA GLU A 219 -8.55 4.55 25.76
C GLU A 219 -10.00 4.79 25.35
N LEU A 220 -10.78 3.71 25.25
CA LEU A 220 -12.20 3.74 24.92
C LEU A 220 -13.06 3.60 26.19
N ASP A 221 -14.34 3.91 26.06
CA ASP A 221 -15.34 3.89 27.15
C ASP A 221 -15.75 2.48 27.62
N ASP A 222 -15.28 1.43 26.95
CA ASP A 222 -15.56 0.03 27.27
C ASP A 222 -14.37 -0.72 27.88
N GLY A 223 -13.32 0.01 28.28
CA GLY A 223 -12.13 -0.58 28.91
C GLY A 223 -11.14 -1.21 27.91
N PHE A 224 -11.35 -1.04 26.60
CA PHE A 224 -10.34 -1.37 25.60
C PHE A 224 -9.45 -0.18 25.27
N VAL A 225 -8.27 -0.47 24.71
CA VAL A 225 -7.30 0.51 24.25
C VAL A 225 -6.87 0.22 22.81
N ILE A 226 -6.88 1.25 21.97
CA ILE A 226 -6.24 1.22 20.65
C ILE A 226 -4.81 1.71 20.82
N THR A 227 -3.84 0.88 20.46
CA THR A 227 -2.41 1.20 20.57
C THR A 227 -1.78 1.32 19.20
N TYR A 228 -1.08 2.43 18.96
CA TYR A 228 -0.19 2.60 17.83
C TYR A 228 1.26 2.26 18.24
N ASN A 229 1.77 1.14 17.73
CA ASN A 229 3.14 0.68 17.95
C ASN A 229 3.95 0.82 16.65
N ASP A 230 5.11 1.50 16.67
CA ASP A 230 5.93 1.66 15.45
C ASP A 230 7.43 1.78 15.74
N PRO A 231 8.20 0.69 15.62
CA PRO A 231 9.64 0.69 15.86
C PRO A 231 10.42 1.73 15.06
N ARG A 232 9.95 2.12 13.85
CA ARG A 232 10.67 3.02 12.95
C ARG A 232 10.12 4.45 12.93
N ARG A 233 8.98 4.69 13.58
CA ARG A 233 8.32 6.01 13.69
C ARG A 233 8.02 6.66 12.34
N PHE A 234 7.70 5.86 11.34
CA PHE A 234 7.40 6.34 9.98
C PHE A 234 5.90 6.48 9.69
N GLY A 235 5.05 6.04 10.60
CA GLY A 235 3.63 6.37 10.49
C GLY A 235 3.33 7.83 10.81
N ARG A 236 2.07 8.18 10.60
CA ARG A 236 1.51 9.52 10.79
C ARG A 236 0.20 9.38 11.55
N MET A 237 -0.04 10.28 12.49
CA MET A 237 -1.28 10.32 13.24
C MET A 237 -1.69 11.77 13.48
N ALA A 238 -2.93 12.10 13.14
CA ALA A 238 -3.45 13.46 13.22
C ALA A 238 -4.97 13.46 13.43
N VAL A 239 -5.49 14.53 14.02
CA VAL A 239 -6.91 14.89 13.92
C VAL A 239 -6.99 16.08 13.00
N ILE A 240 -7.75 15.97 11.91
CA ILE A 240 -7.78 16.96 10.83
C ILE A 240 -9.22 17.36 10.49
N ALA A 241 -9.40 18.56 9.93
CA ALA A 241 -10.65 18.92 9.28
C ALA A 241 -10.80 18.16 7.94
N PRO A 242 -12.02 17.83 7.49
CA PRO A 242 -12.25 17.14 6.21
C PRO A 242 -11.62 17.83 5.01
N SER A 243 -11.58 19.17 5.00
CA SER A 243 -10.96 19.97 3.94
C SER A 243 -9.46 19.73 3.75
N ARG A 244 -8.77 19.17 4.77
CA ARG A 244 -7.34 18.81 4.69
C ARG A 244 -7.09 17.41 4.15
N LEU A 245 -8.13 16.58 3.97
CA LEU A 245 -7.98 15.16 3.62
C LEU A 245 -7.15 14.95 2.34
N VAL A 246 -7.43 15.69 1.28
CA VAL A 246 -6.70 15.57 0.01
C VAL A 246 -5.24 16.03 0.15
N ALA A 247 -5.00 17.10 0.91
CA ALA A 247 -3.64 17.57 1.18
C ALA A 247 -2.80 16.53 1.95
N GLU A 248 -3.44 15.75 2.84
CA GLU A 248 -2.81 14.73 3.67
C GLU A 248 -2.57 13.41 2.95
N THR A 249 -3.54 13.00 2.12
CA THR A 249 -3.58 11.65 1.51
C THR A 249 -3.21 11.64 0.03
N GLY A 250 -3.28 12.79 -0.64
CA GLY A 250 -3.09 12.94 -2.08
C GLY A 250 -4.38 12.81 -2.90
N GLU A 251 -4.26 13.19 -4.17
CA GLU A 251 -5.34 13.21 -5.17
C GLU A 251 -5.51 11.87 -5.92
N GLY A 252 -4.69 10.86 -5.61
CA GLY A 252 -4.74 9.58 -6.29
C GLY A 252 -6.12 8.92 -6.17
N VAL A 253 -6.58 8.32 -7.27
CA VAL A 253 -7.83 7.55 -7.30
C VAL A 253 -7.60 6.22 -6.59
N ASP A 254 -8.55 5.81 -5.74
CA ASP A 254 -8.48 4.51 -5.07
C ASP A 254 -8.83 3.40 -6.07
N PRO A 255 -8.01 2.34 -6.22
CA PRO A 255 -8.22 1.30 -7.22
C PRO A 255 -9.45 0.43 -6.97
N LEU A 256 -10.07 0.50 -5.78
CA LEU A 256 -11.33 -0.18 -5.48
C LEU A 256 -12.56 0.70 -5.70
N ASP A 257 -12.39 2.00 -5.92
CA ASP A 257 -13.46 2.94 -6.27
C ASP A 257 -13.82 2.81 -7.75
N ASP A 258 -15.10 2.92 -8.11
CA ASP A 258 -15.60 2.91 -9.48
C ASP A 258 -14.98 4.00 -10.36
N ALA A 259 -14.53 5.10 -9.76
CA ALA A 259 -13.75 6.14 -10.44
C ALA A 259 -12.44 5.59 -11.05
N PHE A 260 -11.86 4.52 -10.50
CA PHE A 260 -10.73 3.81 -11.10
C PHE A 260 -11.21 2.89 -12.22
N SER A 261 -11.51 3.51 -13.36
CA SER A 261 -12.00 2.85 -14.57
C SER A 261 -10.91 2.67 -15.63
N PRO A 262 -11.11 1.78 -16.64
CA PRO A 262 -10.18 1.64 -17.76
C PRO A 262 -9.95 2.96 -18.51
N ALA A 263 -10.99 3.78 -18.65
CA ALA A 263 -10.90 5.09 -19.30
C ALA A 263 -10.08 6.08 -18.46
N ALA A 264 -10.29 6.12 -17.14
CA ALA A 264 -9.52 6.96 -16.22
C ALA A 264 -8.04 6.56 -16.22
N LEU A 265 -7.73 5.26 -16.11
CA LEU A 265 -6.34 4.78 -16.19
C LEU A 265 -5.71 5.11 -17.54
N PHE A 266 -6.43 4.90 -18.64
CA PHE A 266 -5.92 5.23 -19.98
C PHE A 266 -5.59 6.72 -20.08
N ALA A 267 -6.46 7.61 -19.57
CA ALA A 267 -6.19 9.05 -19.52
C ALA A 267 -4.94 9.38 -18.69
N LEU A 268 -4.77 8.79 -17.50
CA LEU A 268 -3.59 8.98 -16.65
C LEU A 268 -2.27 8.58 -17.34
N THR A 269 -2.33 7.63 -18.28
CA THR A 269 -1.15 7.15 -19.01
C THR A 269 -0.72 8.09 -20.15
N ARG A 270 -1.62 8.95 -20.65
CA ARG A 270 -1.35 9.80 -21.81
C ARG A 270 -0.22 10.79 -21.51
N ALA A 271 0.65 11.00 -22.50
CA ALA A 271 1.86 11.82 -22.40
C ALA A 271 2.88 11.40 -21.31
N ARG A 272 2.75 10.21 -20.70
CA ARG A 272 3.68 9.73 -19.66
C ARG A 272 4.74 8.80 -20.23
N ARG A 273 6.00 9.22 -20.12
CA ARG A 273 7.17 8.39 -20.49
C ARG A 273 7.60 7.42 -19.38
N THR A 274 7.03 7.56 -18.17
CA THR A 274 7.34 6.70 -17.02
C THR A 274 6.87 5.26 -17.26
N PRO A 275 7.55 4.26 -16.66
CA PRO A 275 7.06 2.88 -16.66
C PRO A 275 5.70 2.75 -15.99
N ILE A 276 4.84 1.84 -16.45
CA ILE A 276 3.50 1.62 -15.86
C ILE A 276 3.56 1.26 -14.38
N LYS A 277 4.54 0.45 -13.95
CA LYS A 277 4.72 0.16 -12.52
C LYS A 277 4.92 1.43 -11.70
N ALA A 278 5.73 2.36 -12.20
CA ALA A 278 5.97 3.63 -11.53
C ALA A 278 4.71 4.49 -11.44
N LEU A 279 3.86 4.47 -12.48
CA LEU A 279 2.59 5.19 -12.47
C LEU A 279 1.62 4.60 -11.44
N LEU A 280 1.48 3.27 -11.36
CA LEU A 280 0.60 2.61 -10.39
C LEU A 280 1.05 2.85 -8.95
N MET A 281 2.35 3.01 -8.71
CA MET A 281 2.90 3.29 -7.37
C MET A 281 2.87 4.77 -6.99
N ASP A 282 2.51 5.67 -7.91
CA ASP A 282 2.45 7.10 -7.66
C ASP A 282 1.16 7.46 -6.93
N GLN A 283 1.28 7.74 -5.63
CA GLN A 283 0.12 8.02 -4.75
C GLN A 283 -0.65 9.30 -5.14
N ARG A 284 -0.09 10.17 -6.00
CA ARG A 284 -0.82 11.32 -6.56
C ARG A 284 -1.74 10.93 -7.71
N ARG A 285 -1.65 9.69 -8.22
CA ARG A 285 -2.41 9.19 -9.36
C ARG A 285 -3.26 7.98 -8.98
N VAL A 286 -2.64 7.01 -8.31
CA VAL A 286 -3.30 5.79 -7.83
C VAL A 286 -2.97 5.63 -6.35
N ALA A 287 -3.97 5.76 -5.50
CA ALA A 287 -3.80 5.66 -4.07
C ALA A 287 -3.68 4.19 -3.65
N GLY A 288 -2.88 3.89 -2.64
CA GLY A 288 -2.93 2.58 -1.98
C GLY A 288 -2.06 1.48 -2.60
N VAL A 289 -1.77 1.52 -3.90
CA VAL A 289 -0.90 0.52 -4.56
C VAL A 289 0.57 0.81 -4.27
N GLY A 290 1.27 -0.16 -3.70
CA GLY A 290 2.72 -0.11 -3.47
C GLY A 290 3.47 -1.16 -4.29
N ASN A 291 4.58 -1.65 -3.73
CA ASN A 291 5.51 -2.49 -4.47
C ASN A 291 4.98 -3.92 -4.63
N ILE A 292 4.37 -4.51 -3.61
CA ILE A 292 3.85 -5.89 -3.71
C ILE A 292 2.77 -5.91 -4.79
N TYR A 293 1.71 -5.14 -4.58
CA TYR A 293 0.52 -5.25 -5.41
C TYR A 293 0.76 -4.72 -6.82
N ALA A 294 1.65 -3.73 -7.04
CA ALA A 294 2.00 -3.35 -8.41
C ALA A 294 2.65 -4.49 -9.21
N ASN A 295 3.48 -5.34 -8.58
CA ASN A 295 4.07 -6.49 -9.28
C ASN A 295 2.99 -7.55 -9.59
N GLU A 296 2.16 -7.90 -8.60
CA GLU A 296 1.12 -8.91 -8.74
C GLU A 296 0.03 -8.51 -9.75
N ILE A 297 -0.43 -7.24 -9.71
CA ILE A 297 -1.41 -6.68 -10.64
C ILE A 297 -0.88 -6.74 -12.07
N LEU A 298 0.36 -6.30 -12.30
CA LEU A 298 0.94 -6.29 -13.65
C LEU A 298 1.24 -7.69 -14.17
N PHE A 299 1.54 -8.63 -13.28
CA PHE A 299 1.63 -10.05 -13.65
C PHE A 299 0.28 -10.58 -14.10
N ARG A 300 -0.76 -10.41 -13.28
CA ARG A 300 -2.13 -10.87 -13.58
C ARG A 300 -2.68 -10.26 -14.87
N ALA A 301 -2.36 -8.98 -15.14
CA ALA A 301 -2.75 -8.28 -16.36
C ALA A 301 -1.92 -8.65 -17.60
N GLY A 302 -0.81 -9.39 -17.43
CA GLY A 302 0.09 -9.75 -18.52
C GLY A 302 0.87 -8.57 -19.10
N VAL A 303 1.10 -7.52 -18.31
CA VAL A 303 1.75 -6.27 -18.76
C VAL A 303 3.15 -6.17 -18.16
N ARG A 304 4.16 -5.92 -19.00
CA ARG A 304 5.54 -5.77 -18.54
C ARG A 304 5.68 -4.50 -17.69
N PRO A 305 6.26 -4.57 -16.47
CA PRO A 305 6.30 -3.42 -15.56
C PRO A 305 7.16 -2.25 -16.06
N GLY A 306 8.12 -2.54 -16.95
CA GLY A 306 8.95 -1.54 -17.61
C GLY A 306 8.31 -0.89 -18.84
N ARG A 307 7.12 -1.34 -19.28
CA ARG A 307 6.43 -0.77 -20.45
C ARG A 307 6.10 0.69 -20.15
N ARG A 308 6.41 1.59 -21.09
CA ARG A 308 6.07 3.02 -20.94
C ARG A 308 4.56 3.17 -20.86
N ALA A 309 4.07 3.92 -19.88
CA ALA A 309 2.64 4.13 -19.67
C ALA A 309 1.94 4.65 -20.94
N ALA A 310 2.52 5.63 -21.63
CA ALA A 310 1.94 6.16 -22.87
C ALA A 310 1.80 5.14 -24.02
N ARG A 311 2.48 3.98 -23.96
CA ARG A 311 2.38 2.90 -24.94
C ARG A 311 1.31 1.86 -24.63
N LEU A 312 0.62 1.98 -23.49
CA LEU A 312 -0.49 1.09 -23.17
C LEU A 312 -1.65 1.33 -24.13
N ALA A 313 -2.22 0.22 -24.61
CA ALA A 313 -3.50 0.22 -25.31
C ALA A 313 -4.66 0.32 -24.31
N ARG A 314 -5.88 0.56 -24.81
CA ARG A 314 -7.10 0.57 -23.98
C ARG A 314 -7.31 -0.80 -23.32
N ASP A 315 -7.12 -1.87 -24.07
CA ASP A 315 -7.22 -3.25 -23.57
C ASP A 315 -6.22 -3.54 -22.45
N ASP A 316 -5.00 -2.99 -22.54
CA ASP A 316 -4.02 -3.12 -21.44
C ASP A 316 -4.56 -2.48 -20.16
N CYS A 317 -5.16 -1.29 -20.28
CA CYS A 317 -5.74 -0.57 -19.14
C CYS A 317 -6.95 -1.31 -18.56
N GLN A 318 -7.80 -1.91 -19.41
CA GLN A 318 -8.91 -2.73 -18.97
C GLN A 318 -8.42 -3.94 -18.16
N ARG A 319 -7.41 -4.67 -18.66
CA ARG A 319 -6.83 -5.81 -17.93
C ARG A 319 -6.17 -5.38 -16.62
N ILE A 320 -5.48 -4.23 -16.60
CA ILE A 320 -4.87 -3.71 -15.36
C ILE A 320 -5.94 -3.36 -14.33
N VAL A 321 -7.01 -2.65 -14.70
CA VAL A 321 -8.07 -2.28 -13.75
C VAL A 321 -8.78 -3.52 -13.19
N ALA A 322 -9.11 -4.49 -14.05
CA ALA A 322 -9.69 -5.75 -13.61
C ALA A 322 -8.75 -6.53 -12.67
N ALA A 323 -7.45 -6.61 -13.03
CA ALA A 323 -6.43 -7.23 -12.18
C ALA A 323 -6.24 -6.51 -10.85
N SER A 324 -6.27 -5.17 -10.83
CA SER A 324 -6.20 -4.38 -9.60
C SER A 324 -7.30 -4.76 -8.63
N ARG A 325 -8.57 -4.74 -9.06
CA ARG A 325 -9.70 -5.11 -8.20
C ARG A 325 -9.58 -6.55 -7.70
N ALA A 326 -9.33 -7.49 -8.62
CA ALA A 326 -9.22 -8.91 -8.28
C ALA A 326 -8.12 -9.19 -7.25
N VAL A 327 -6.89 -8.73 -7.51
CA VAL A 327 -5.74 -8.96 -6.63
C VAL A 327 -5.92 -8.28 -5.27
N LEU A 328 -6.37 -7.03 -5.25
CA LEU A 328 -6.53 -6.29 -4.00
C LEU A 328 -7.66 -6.89 -3.14
N MET A 329 -8.80 -7.27 -3.74
CA MET A 329 -9.89 -7.94 -3.02
C MET A 329 -9.50 -9.33 -2.52
N GLU A 330 -8.71 -10.09 -3.29
CA GLU A 330 -8.15 -11.37 -2.86
C GLU A 330 -7.21 -11.18 -1.65
N ALA A 331 -6.34 -10.19 -1.71
CA ALA A 331 -5.46 -9.84 -0.61
C ALA A 331 -6.24 -9.43 0.65
N ILE A 332 -7.27 -8.59 0.51
CA ILE A 332 -8.14 -8.21 1.65
C ILE A 332 -8.81 -9.43 2.27
N ARG A 333 -9.35 -10.35 1.46
CA ARG A 333 -9.98 -11.59 1.98
C ARG A 333 -8.99 -12.47 2.73
N ARG A 334 -7.71 -12.44 2.38
CA ARG A 334 -6.64 -13.16 3.06
C ARG A 334 -5.96 -12.36 4.17
N GLY A 335 -6.53 -11.21 4.53
CA GLY A 335 -6.02 -10.35 5.60
C GLY A 335 -4.72 -9.63 5.25
N GLY A 336 -4.38 -9.46 3.97
CA GLY A 336 -3.14 -8.83 3.52
C GLY A 336 -1.91 -9.74 3.57
N SER A 337 -0.72 -9.16 3.42
CA SER A 337 0.57 -9.86 3.40
C SER A 337 1.41 -9.56 4.65
N SER A 338 1.65 -10.56 5.50
CA SER A 338 2.56 -10.45 6.66
C SER A 338 4.01 -10.77 6.29
N ILE A 339 4.68 -9.90 5.53
CA ILE A 339 6.09 -10.11 5.11
C ILE A 339 7.10 -9.73 6.20
N SER A 340 6.81 -8.69 6.99
CA SER A 340 7.64 -8.29 8.13
C SER A 340 6.90 -8.52 9.45
N ASP A 341 6.28 -7.47 9.94
CA ASP A 341 5.66 -7.32 11.25
C ASP A 341 4.23 -6.81 11.11
N TYR A 342 3.66 -6.84 9.91
CA TYR A 342 2.27 -6.48 9.71
C TYR A 342 1.34 -7.42 10.51
N ARG A 343 0.37 -6.78 11.18
CA ARG A 343 -0.74 -7.37 11.93
C ARG A 343 -2.02 -6.59 11.67
N ASP A 344 -3.16 -7.26 11.70
CA ASP A 344 -4.47 -6.60 11.69
C ASP A 344 -4.78 -5.93 13.03
N GLY A 345 -5.96 -5.31 13.13
CA GLY A 345 -6.42 -4.60 14.32
C GLY A 345 -6.63 -5.47 15.56
N LEU A 346 -6.70 -6.79 15.39
CA LEU A 346 -6.80 -7.76 16.48
C LEU A 346 -5.47 -8.50 16.72
N GLY A 347 -4.38 -8.06 16.08
CA GLY A 347 -3.05 -8.64 16.24
C GLY A 347 -2.82 -9.93 15.45
N ARG A 348 -3.67 -10.25 14.47
CA ARG A 348 -3.57 -11.47 13.64
C ARG A 348 -2.73 -11.23 12.39
N GLU A 349 -2.16 -12.29 11.83
CA GLU A 349 -1.37 -12.24 10.59
C GLU A 349 -2.27 -12.28 9.35
N GLY A 350 -1.79 -11.68 8.27
CA GLY A 350 -2.29 -11.89 6.92
C GLY A 350 -1.57 -13.05 6.23
N TRP A 351 -2.20 -13.61 5.20
CA TRP A 351 -1.75 -14.84 4.53
C TRP A 351 -1.47 -14.69 3.04
N PHE A 352 -1.72 -13.52 2.45
CA PHE A 352 -1.59 -13.31 0.99
C PHE A 352 -0.15 -13.47 0.47
N GLN A 353 0.87 -13.38 1.34
CA GLN A 353 2.27 -13.67 0.98
C GLN A 353 2.50 -15.08 0.42
N LEU A 354 1.64 -16.01 0.80
CA LEU A 354 1.66 -17.37 0.29
C LEU A 354 1.16 -17.41 -1.16
N ASP A 355 0.30 -16.47 -1.53
CA ASP A 355 -0.33 -16.41 -2.85
C ASP A 355 0.41 -15.52 -3.86
N HIS A 356 1.54 -14.91 -3.48
CA HIS A 356 2.33 -14.10 -4.40
C HIS A 356 2.76 -14.91 -5.62
N CYS A 357 2.39 -14.47 -6.82
CA CYS A 357 2.75 -15.15 -8.05
C CYS A 357 4.15 -14.77 -8.52
N VAL A 358 4.60 -13.53 -8.28
CA VAL A 358 5.90 -13.03 -8.75
C VAL A 358 6.71 -12.29 -7.70
N TYR A 359 6.07 -11.59 -6.76
CA TYR A 359 6.76 -10.79 -5.76
C TYR A 359 7.70 -11.66 -4.91
N ASP A 360 8.95 -11.23 -4.76
CA ASP A 360 10.01 -11.95 -4.04
C ASP A 360 10.24 -13.40 -4.50
N ARG A 361 9.88 -13.71 -5.75
CA ARG A 361 10.05 -15.04 -6.35
C ARG A 361 11.11 -15.07 -7.45
N ALA A 362 12.09 -14.18 -7.42
CA ALA A 362 13.18 -14.15 -8.42
C ALA A 362 13.86 -15.54 -8.55
N GLY A 363 14.08 -15.99 -9.79
CA GLY A 363 14.64 -17.30 -10.10
C GLY A 363 13.66 -18.47 -9.98
N ARG A 364 12.56 -18.33 -9.21
CA ARG A 364 11.54 -19.40 -9.10
C ARG A 364 10.74 -19.52 -10.41
N PRO A 365 10.20 -20.72 -10.71
CA PRO A 365 9.38 -20.91 -11.91
C PRO A 365 8.09 -20.10 -11.83
N CYS A 366 7.74 -19.44 -12.94
CA CYS A 366 6.44 -18.79 -13.10
C CYS A 366 5.31 -19.81 -12.90
N PRO A 367 4.29 -19.50 -12.08
CA PRO A 367 3.18 -20.42 -11.82
C PRO A 367 2.34 -20.72 -13.07
N THR A 368 2.38 -19.87 -14.10
CA THR A 368 1.63 -20.04 -15.35
C THR A 368 2.41 -20.79 -16.43
N CYS A 369 3.68 -20.44 -16.64
CA CYS A 369 4.45 -20.91 -17.82
C CYS A 369 5.81 -21.53 -17.49
N ARG A 370 6.12 -21.69 -16.19
CA ARG A 370 7.38 -22.21 -15.64
C ARG A 370 8.65 -21.41 -15.95
N THR A 371 8.62 -20.44 -16.87
CA THR A 371 9.76 -19.56 -17.13
C THR A 371 10.22 -18.87 -15.84
N PRO A 372 11.53 -18.84 -15.52
CA PRO A 372 12.02 -18.23 -14.29
C PRO A 372 11.61 -16.76 -14.17
N ILE A 373 11.13 -16.36 -12.99
CA ILE A 373 10.81 -14.97 -12.69
C ILE A 373 12.09 -14.15 -12.68
N ARG A 374 12.07 -13.04 -13.41
CA ARG A 374 13.19 -12.10 -13.48
C ARG A 374 12.97 -10.95 -12.51
N THR A 375 14.08 -10.40 -12.02
CA THR A 375 14.09 -9.17 -11.23
C THR A 375 14.72 -8.04 -12.03
N ARG A 376 14.28 -6.81 -11.76
CA ARG A 376 14.94 -5.56 -12.18
C ARG A 376 14.61 -4.44 -11.20
N VAL A 377 15.33 -3.33 -11.29
CA VAL A 377 14.97 -2.11 -10.57
C VAL A 377 14.09 -1.22 -11.45
N VAL A 378 12.98 -0.73 -10.90
CA VAL A 378 12.13 0.31 -11.49
C VAL A 378 11.89 1.36 -10.40
N VAL A 379 12.36 2.60 -10.65
CA VAL A 379 12.25 3.74 -9.71
C VAL A 379 12.75 3.37 -8.31
N GLY A 380 13.96 2.80 -8.24
CA GLY A 380 14.60 2.44 -6.97
C GLY A 380 13.96 1.26 -6.22
N ARG A 381 13.00 0.54 -6.82
CA ARG A 381 12.30 -0.59 -6.19
C ARG A 381 12.49 -1.88 -6.97
N SER A 382 12.78 -2.97 -6.25
CA SER A 382 12.82 -4.32 -6.81
C SER A 382 11.50 -4.66 -7.48
N THR A 383 11.60 -5.18 -8.70
CA THR A 383 10.49 -5.45 -9.60
C THR A 383 10.62 -6.86 -10.12
N PHE A 384 9.61 -7.67 -9.87
CA PHE A 384 9.57 -9.08 -10.20
C PHE A 384 8.55 -9.29 -11.32
N TYR A 385 8.94 -10.03 -12.36
CA TYR A 385 8.07 -10.24 -13.51
C TYR A 385 8.44 -11.50 -14.27
N CYS A 386 7.45 -12.12 -14.90
CA CYS A 386 7.67 -13.21 -15.85
C CYS A 386 7.94 -12.63 -17.25
N PRO A 387 9.12 -12.88 -17.87
CA PRO A 387 9.44 -12.33 -19.19
C PRO A 387 8.61 -12.92 -20.32
N ARG A 388 7.96 -14.08 -20.11
CA ARG A 388 7.12 -14.76 -21.10
C ARG A 388 5.65 -14.33 -21.01
N CYS A 389 5.10 -14.28 -19.79
CA CYS A 389 3.68 -13.94 -19.58
C CYS A 389 3.41 -12.43 -19.66
N GLN A 390 4.41 -11.58 -19.42
CA GLN A 390 4.24 -10.12 -19.39
C GLN A 390 4.95 -9.46 -20.57
N LYS A 391 4.16 -8.86 -21.47
CA LYS A 391 4.64 -8.23 -22.70
C LYS A 391 4.70 -6.72 -22.60
#